data_AF-A0A8J7JVT7-F1
#
_entry.id   AF-A0A8J7JVT7-F1
#
_cell.length_a   1.000
_cell.length_b   1.000
_cell.length_c   1.000
_cell.angle_alpha   90.00
_cell.angle_beta   90.00
_cell.angle_gamma   90.00
#
_symmetry.space_group_name_H-M   'P 1'
#
loop_
_entity.id
_entity.type
_entity.pdbx_description
1 polymer ?
#
loop_
_entity_poly.entity_id
_entity_poly.type
_entity_poly.pdbx_seq_one_letter_code
_entity_poly.pdbx_strand_id
1 'polypeptide(L)'
;MPKFRSGQTWNFKGGDGWIGLSLACSSGLILAACVGKHTDAFIEQLVVNTEGKTPCKQLNTDDWGGYERVLSPEIEHYIGKDKTQRLERTNGRLQQQTGRWHRRQNKFGKVWEQTKVTARLVVSYFNWIWKHSRFQTTAAQRAGLTTRLWNWHDIATYPTLI
;
A
#
# COMPACT_ATOMS: atom_id res chain seq x y z
N MET A 1 -13.56 6.45 -2.45
CA MET A 1 -12.40 7.28 -2.80
C MET A 1 -11.12 6.53 -2.47
N PRO A 2 -10.28 6.17 -3.44
CA PRO A 2 -8.92 5.72 -3.23
C PRO A 2 -8.00 6.94 -3.05
N LYS A 3 -6.96 6.78 -2.23
CA LYS A 3 -5.87 7.76 -2.07
C LYS A 3 -4.59 7.10 -2.56
N PHE A 4 -3.76 7.81 -3.33
CA PHE A 4 -2.45 7.33 -3.78
C PHE A 4 -1.33 8.16 -3.18
N ARG A 5 -0.22 7.49 -2.88
CA ARG A 5 1.01 8.15 -2.46
C ARG A 5 2.19 7.21 -2.68
N SER A 6 3.27 7.77 -3.21
CA SER A 6 4.61 7.19 -3.12
C SER A 6 5.28 7.73 -1.85
N GLY A 7 5.82 6.87 -0.98
CA GLY A 7 6.62 7.39 0.13
C GLY A 7 7.63 6.40 0.70
N GLN A 8 8.83 6.98 0.93
CA GLN A 8 10.13 6.45 1.37
C GLN A 8 11.00 5.73 0.36
N THR A 9 12.22 6.26 0.31
CA THR A 9 13.47 5.74 -0.24
C THR A 9 14.10 4.73 0.73
N TRP A 10 14.39 3.54 0.22
CA TRP A 10 15.34 2.62 0.82
C TRP A 10 16.56 2.52 -0.08
N ASN A 11 17.75 2.70 0.49
CA ASN A 11 19.00 2.40 -0.20
C ASN A 11 19.17 0.87 -0.31
N PHE A 12 18.97 0.33 -1.50
CA PHE A 12 19.27 -1.06 -1.86
C PHE A 12 20.67 -1.18 -2.45
N LYS A 13 21.23 -2.40 -2.49
CA LYS A 13 22.33 -2.68 -3.43
C LYS A 13 21.74 -2.54 -4.85
N GLY A 14 21.99 -1.40 -5.50
CA GLY A 14 21.41 -1.04 -6.82
C GLY A 14 20.60 0.27 -6.88
N GLY A 15 20.54 1.04 -5.79
CA GLY A 15 19.99 2.41 -5.75
C GLY A 15 18.78 2.60 -4.82
N ASP A 16 18.20 3.79 -4.89
CA ASP A 16 17.00 4.20 -4.15
C ASP A 16 15.74 3.48 -4.65
N GLY A 17 14.99 2.86 -3.74
CA GLY A 17 13.70 2.24 -4.06
C GLY A 17 12.55 2.73 -3.20
N TRP A 18 11.37 2.76 -3.80
CA TRP A 18 10.15 3.38 -3.31
C TRP A 18 9.05 2.35 -3.10
N ILE A 19 8.20 2.59 -2.09
CA ILE A 19 6.95 1.86 -1.90
C ILE A 19 5.78 2.80 -2.23
N GLY A 20 4.96 2.35 -3.17
CA GLY A 20 3.75 3.02 -3.63
C GLY A 20 2.55 2.33 -3.03
N LEU A 21 1.58 3.09 -2.54
CA LEU A 21 0.40 2.56 -1.88
C LEU A 21 -0.86 3.25 -2.38
N SER A 22 -1.90 2.45 -2.56
CA SER A 22 -3.25 2.94 -2.76
C SER A 22 -4.17 2.44 -1.64
N LEU A 23 -5.07 3.32 -1.16
CA LEU A 23 -5.87 3.05 0.03
C LEU A 23 -7.32 3.51 -0.13
N ALA A 24 -8.28 2.64 0.20
CA ALA A 24 -9.69 2.99 0.26
C ALA A 24 -9.99 3.88 1.48
N CYS A 25 -10.50 5.09 1.26
CA CYS A 25 -10.78 6.07 2.32
C CYS A 25 -11.73 5.57 3.40
N SER A 26 -12.77 4.83 3.00
CA SER A 26 -13.87 4.39 3.87
C SER A 26 -13.38 3.31 4.84
N SER A 27 -12.85 2.22 4.30
CA SER A 27 -12.41 1.06 5.09
C SER A 27 -10.99 1.20 5.65
N GLY A 28 -10.14 2.00 5.00
CA GLY A 28 -8.69 2.00 5.24
C GLY A 28 -7.98 0.76 4.69
N LEU A 29 -8.64 0.01 3.80
CA LEU A 29 -8.06 -1.13 3.11
C LEU A 29 -6.98 -0.66 2.14
N ILE A 30 -5.81 -1.28 2.19
CA ILE A 30 -4.78 -1.09 1.16
C ILE A 30 -5.21 -1.88 -0.06
N LEU A 31 -5.45 -1.18 -1.17
CA LEU A 31 -5.92 -1.77 -2.42
C LEU A 31 -4.76 -2.33 -3.25
N ALA A 32 -3.66 -1.59 -3.32
CA ALA A 32 -2.43 -2.01 -3.96
C ALA A 32 -1.21 -1.50 -3.21
N ALA A 33 -0.13 -2.26 -3.32
CA ALA A 33 1.22 -1.84 -2.97
C ALA A 33 2.19 -2.31 -4.05
N CYS A 34 3.12 -1.45 -4.45
CA CYS A 34 4.21 -1.81 -5.35
C CYS A 34 5.54 -1.30 -4.81
N VAL A 35 6.62 -1.97 -5.20
CA VAL A 35 7.99 -1.60 -4.85
C VAL A 35 8.76 -1.38 -6.15
N GLY A 36 9.34 -0.20 -6.34
CA GLY A 36 10.02 0.15 -7.59
C GLY A 36 10.87 1.41 -7.49
N LYS A 37 11.43 1.85 -8.62
CA LYS A 37 12.08 3.18 -8.70
C LYS A 37 11.03 4.27 -8.82
N HIS A 38 11.37 5.51 -8.47
CA HIS A 38 10.47 6.66 -8.58
C HIS A 38 10.35 7.14 -10.02
N THR A 39 9.58 6.42 -10.83
CA THR A 39 9.39 6.67 -12.26
C THR A 39 7.92 6.66 -12.63
N ASP A 40 7.58 7.20 -13.80
CA ASP A 40 6.20 7.19 -14.30
C ASP A 40 5.67 5.76 -14.46
N ALA A 41 6.50 4.83 -14.95
CA ALA A 41 6.17 3.40 -15.04
C ALA A 41 5.80 2.77 -13.68
N PHE A 42 6.38 3.28 -12.58
CA PHE A 42 6.04 2.82 -11.23
C PHE A 42 4.67 3.33 -10.78
N ILE A 43 4.31 4.56 -11.14
CA ILE A 43 2.96 5.11 -10.90
C ILE A 43 1.93 4.34 -11.73
N GLU A 44 2.22 4.12 -13.01
CA GLU A 44 1.36 3.38 -13.93
C GLU A 44 1.05 1.99 -13.37
N GLN A 45 2.09 1.26 -12.94
CA GLN A 45 1.91 -0.03 -12.27
C GLN A 45 1.02 0.07 -11.02
N LEU A 46 1.15 1.13 -10.22
CA LEU A 46 0.34 1.34 -9.01
C LEU A 46 -1.13 1.61 -9.36
N VAL A 47 -1.38 2.43 -10.39
CA VAL A 47 -2.72 2.74 -10.92
C VAL A 47 -3.37 1.47 -11.45
N VAL A 48 -2.72 0.75 -12.37
CA VAL A 48 -3.20 -0.52 -12.93
C VAL A 48 -3.49 -1.54 -11.82
N ASN A 49 -2.62 -1.66 -10.82
CA ASN A 49 -2.86 -2.57 -9.69
C ASN A 49 -4.05 -2.18 -8.81
N THR A 50 -4.53 -0.94 -8.91
CA THR A 50 -5.65 -0.42 -8.11
C THR A 50 -6.96 -0.43 -8.89
N GLU A 51 -6.89 -0.31 -10.21
CA GLU A 51 -8.05 -0.39 -11.10
C GLU A 51 -8.84 -1.69 -10.89
N GLY A 52 -10.16 -1.59 -11.06
CA GLY A 52 -11.09 -2.72 -10.85
C GLY A 52 -11.30 -3.14 -9.40
N LYS A 53 -10.45 -2.73 -8.44
CA LYS A 53 -10.61 -3.09 -7.01
C LYS A 53 -11.66 -2.25 -6.29
N THR A 54 -12.12 -1.17 -6.90
CA THR A 54 -13.12 -0.25 -6.36
C THR A 54 -13.84 0.46 -7.50
N PRO A 55 -15.15 0.73 -7.37
CA PRO A 55 -15.91 1.45 -8.40
C PRO A 55 -15.59 2.95 -8.44
N CYS A 56 -14.65 3.44 -7.62
CA CYS A 56 -14.43 4.86 -7.45
C CYS A 56 -13.45 5.43 -8.48
N LYS A 57 -13.93 6.40 -9.27
CA LYS A 57 -13.16 7.13 -10.28
C LYS A 57 -12.50 8.42 -9.77
N GLN A 58 -12.47 8.67 -8.45
CA GLN A 58 -11.85 9.88 -7.88
C GLN A 58 -10.62 9.55 -7.06
N LEU A 59 -9.46 10.11 -7.42
CA LEU A 59 -8.19 9.88 -6.78
C LEU A 59 -7.65 11.11 -6.07
N ASN A 60 -7.12 10.89 -4.86
CA ASN A 60 -6.44 11.94 -4.11
C ASN A 60 -4.96 11.61 -4.02
N THR A 61 -4.10 12.49 -4.54
CA THR A 61 -2.64 12.30 -4.55
C THR A 61 -1.92 13.48 -3.91
N ASP A 62 -0.60 13.35 -3.75
CA ASP A 62 0.26 14.50 -3.57
C ASP A 62 0.50 15.20 -4.92
N ASP A 63 1.12 16.38 -4.86
CA ASP A 63 1.41 17.26 -6.00
C ASP A 63 2.60 16.77 -6.84
N TRP A 64 2.70 15.45 -7.05
CA TRP A 64 3.75 14.88 -7.89
C TRP A 64 3.27 14.81 -9.34
N GLY A 65 3.93 15.54 -10.23
CA GLY A 65 3.55 15.65 -11.64
C GLY A 65 3.54 14.34 -12.44
N GLY A 66 4.07 13.24 -11.91
CA GLY A 66 3.92 11.92 -12.55
C GLY A 66 2.48 11.40 -12.56
N TYR A 67 1.64 11.79 -11.59
CA TYR A 67 0.23 11.42 -11.60
C TYR A 67 -0.51 12.07 -12.77
N GLU A 68 -0.28 13.36 -13.02
CA GLU A 68 -0.91 14.07 -14.14
C GLU A 68 -0.55 13.46 -15.51
N ARG A 69 0.64 12.87 -15.64
CA ARG A 69 1.08 12.21 -16.88
C ARG A 69 0.51 10.81 -17.08
N VAL A 70 0.12 10.13 -16.00
CA VAL A 70 -0.27 8.71 -16.02
C VAL A 70 -1.78 8.52 -15.86
N LEU A 71 -2.46 9.40 -15.14
CA LEU A 71 -3.89 9.26 -14.87
C LEU A 71 -4.71 9.52 -16.14
N SER A 72 -5.65 8.61 -16.40
CA SER A 72 -6.62 8.79 -17.48
C SER A 72 -7.50 10.04 -17.23
N PRO A 73 -7.87 10.79 -18.28
CA PRO A 73 -8.78 11.93 -18.16
C PRO A 73 -10.15 11.61 -17.53
N GLU A 74 -10.58 10.34 -17.56
CA GLU A 74 -11.82 9.89 -16.91
C GLU A 74 -11.74 9.88 -15.37
N ILE A 75 -10.53 9.94 -14.83
CA ILE A 75 -10.28 9.88 -13.40
C ILE A 75 -10.31 11.30 -12.85
N GLU A 76 -11.23 11.57 -11.92
CA GLU A 76 -11.26 12.84 -11.21
C GLU A 76 -10.07 12.90 -10.24
N HIS A 77 -9.10 13.75 -10.57
CA HIS A 77 -7.86 13.90 -9.81
C HIS A 77 -7.93 15.12 -8.90
N TYR A 78 -7.77 14.89 -7.60
CA TYR A 78 -7.69 15.94 -6.59
C TYR A 78 -6.30 15.96 -5.94
N ILE A 79 -5.63 17.11 -5.99
CA ILE A 79 -4.34 17.35 -5.36
C ILE A 79 -4.57 18.11 -4.05
N GLY A 80 -4.20 17.52 -2.92
CA GLY A 80 -4.39 18.18 -1.63
C GLY A 80 -3.98 17.36 -0.40
N LYS A 81 -3.49 18.05 0.63
CA LYS A 81 -3.07 17.43 1.90
C LYS A 81 -4.24 17.06 2.80
N ASP A 82 -5.32 17.82 2.75
CA ASP A 82 -6.56 17.62 3.50
C ASP A 82 -7.14 16.21 3.28
N LYS A 83 -7.11 15.73 2.04
CA LYS A 83 -7.58 14.41 1.66
C LYS A 83 -6.52 13.33 1.66
N THR A 84 -5.27 13.54 2.08
CA THR A 84 -4.23 12.48 2.08
C THR A 84 -3.79 12.02 3.48
N GLN A 85 -4.12 12.74 4.56
CA GLN A 85 -3.63 12.44 5.92
C GLN A 85 -3.73 10.97 6.40
N ARG A 86 -4.85 10.27 6.12
CA ARG A 86 -5.02 8.86 6.52
C ARG A 86 -4.02 7.94 5.80
N LEU A 87 -3.78 8.22 4.53
CA LEU A 87 -2.79 7.49 3.74
C LEU A 87 -1.38 7.78 4.26
N GLU A 88 -1.06 9.03 4.62
CA GLU A 88 0.24 9.38 5.20
C GLU A 88 0.53 8.62 6.50
N ARG A 89 -0.45 8.59 7.41
CA ARG A 89 -0.34 7.83 8.67
C ARG A 89 -0.18 6.34 8.41
N THR A 90 -0.88 5.80 7.41
CA THR A 90 -0.79 4.38 7.04
C THR A 90 0.57 4.06 6.44
N ASN A 91 1.06 4.90 5.52
CA ASN A 91 2.37 4.75 4.92
C ASN A 91 3.49 4.77 5.98
N GLY A 92 3.45 5.75 6.90
CA GLY A 92 4.42 5.81 8.00
C GLY A 92 4.39 4.59 8.93
N ARG A 93 3.22 3.97 9.16
CA ARG A 93 3.12 2.71 9.91
C ARG A 93 3.71 1.53 9.15
N LEU A 94 3.40 1.41 7.86
CA LEU A 94 3.93 0.35 7.01
C LEU A 94 5.45 0.45 6.92
N GLN A 95 5.99 1.64 6.67
CA GLN A 95 7.43 1.91 6.66
C GLN A 95 8.12 1.48 7.97
N GLN A 96 7.57 1.86 9.12
CA GLN A 96 8.11 1.46 10.41
C GLN A 96 8.08 -0.06 10.63
N GLN A 97 7.01 -0.73 10.20
CA GLN A 97 6.91 -2.19 10.31
C GLN A 97 7.89 -2.90 9.39
N THR A 98 7.96 -2.50 8.12
CA THR A 98 8.94 -3.01 7.15
C THR A 98 10.37 -2.82 7.69
N GLY A 99 10.69 -1.65 8.25
CA GLY A 99 12.00 -1.39 8.86
C GLY A 99 12.30 -2.26 10.11
N ARG A 100 11.29 -2.55 10.93
CA ARG A 100 11.43 -3.50 12.06
C ARG A 100 11.68 -4.92 11.57
N TRP A 101 11.00 -5.36 10.52
CA TRP A 101 11.15 -6.70 9.95
C TRP A 101 12.50 -6.86 9.26
N HIS A 102 12.91 -5.88 8.45
CA HIS A 102 14.25 -5.85 7.85
C HIS A 102 15.37 -5.94 8.90
N ARG A 103 15.26 -5.23 10.04
CA ARG A 103 16.27 -5.33 11.12
C ARG A 103 16.33 -6.73 11.76
N ARG A 104 15.21 -7.45 11.84
CA ARG A 104 15.18 -8.84 12.34
C ARG A 104 15.77 -9.83 11.34
N GLN A 105 15.68 -9.51 10.05
CA GLN A 105 16.24 -10.30 8.95
C GLN A 105 17.74 -10.09 8.73
N ASN A 106 18.48 -9.48 9.67
CA ASN A 106 19.89 -9.01 9.56
C ASN A 106 20.91 -10.01 8.92
N LYS A 107 20.57 -11.29 8.80
CA LYS A 107 21.34 -12.33 8.11
C LYS A 107 21.11 -12.40 6.59
N PHE A 108 20.10 -11.72 6.04
CA PHE A 108 19.76 -11.71 4.62
C PHE A 108 20.08 -10.35 3.98
N GLY A 109 20.65 -10.36 2.77
CA GLY A 109 21.01 -9.15 2.05
C GLY A 109 19.76 -8.37 1.58
N LYS A 110 19.84 -7.03 1.57
CA LYS A 110 18.75 -6.18 1.04
C LYS A 110 18.61 -6.32 -0.48
N VAL A 111 17.74 -7.23 -0.91
CA VAL A 111 17.43 -7.49 -2.33
C VAL A 111 16.00 -7.03 -2.65
N TRP A 112 15.77 -6.56 -3.87
CA TRP A 112 14.47 -6.10 -4.35
C TRP A 112 13.36 -7.13 -4.17
N GLU A 113 13.62 -8.39 -4.51
CA GLU A 113 12.62 -9.46 -4.40
C GLU A 113 12.20 -9.71 -2.94
N GLN A 114 13.15 -9.70 -2.00
CA GLN A 114 12.81 -9.81 -0.58
C GLN A 114 11.98 -8.63 -0.09
N THR A 115 12.22 -7.43 -0.63
CA THR A 115 11.45 -6.24 -0.28
C THR A 115 10.03 -6.33 -0.83
N LYS A 116 9.83 -6.83 -2.06
CA LYS A 116 8.51 -7.07 -2.64
C LYS A 116 7.72 -8.07 -1.80
N VAL A 117 8.32 -9.20 -1.44
CA VAL A 117 7.68 -10.22 -0.58
C VAL A 117 7.37 -9.64 0.81
N THR A 118 8.30 -8.89 1.40
CA THR A 118 8.09 -8.23 2.70
C THR A 118 6.95 -7.22 2.62
N ALA A 119 6.90 -6.39 1.58
CA ALA A 119 5.83 -5.41 1.37
C ALA A 119 4.47 -6.10 1.24
N ARG A 120 4.37 -7.16 0.43
CA ARG A 120 3.16 -7.98 0.31
C ARG A 120 2.73 -8.56 1.66
N LEU A 121 3.64 -9.17 2.41
CA LEU A 121 3.35 -9.73 3.73
C LEU A 121 2.88 -8.67 4.74
N VAL A 122 3.51 -7.48 4.74
CA VAL A 122 3.11 -6.36 5.61
C VAL A 122 1.72 -5.84 5.23
N VAL A 123 1.41 -5.72 3.94
CA VAL A 123 0.08 -5.31 3.45
C VAL A 123 -0.98 -6.32 3.86
N SER A 124 -0.71 -7.61 3.70
CA SER A 124 -1.64 -8.68 4.06
C SER A 124 -1.86 -8.73 5.57
N TYR A 125 -0.81 -8.59 6.37
CA TYR A 125 -0.93 -8.40 7.81
C TYR A 125 -1.82 -7.20 8.15
N PHE A 126 -1.59 -6.04 7.54
CA PHE A 126 -2.34 -4.81 7.84
C PHE A 126 -3.82 -4.92 7.46
N ASN A 127 -4.12 -5.53 6.31
CA ASN A 127 -5.48 -5.65 5.82
C ASN A 127 -6.29 -6.68 6.63
N TRP A 128 -5.70 -7.85 6.90
CA TRP A 128 -6.42 -9.04 7.35
C TRP A 128 -6.27 -9.35 8.84
N ILE A 129 -5.13 -9.05 9.46
CA ILE A 129 -4.81 -9.42 10.85
C ILE A 129 -4.82 -8.19 11.77
N TRP A 130 -4.32 -7.05 11.31
CA TRP A 130 -4.15 -5.88 12.18
C TRP A 130 -5.50 -5.28 12.59
N LYS A 131 -5.81 -5.39 13.88
CA LYS A 131 -7.01 -4.81 14.49
C LYS A 131 -6.77 -3.34 14.82
N HIS A 132 -7.59 -2.46 14.29
CA HIS A 132 -7.49 -1.04 14.60
C HIS A 132 -7.98 -0.77 16.03
N SER A 133 -7.16 -0.12 16.88
CA SER A 133 -7.47 0.12 18.30
C SER A 133 -8.82 0.83 18.53
N ARG A 134 -9.14 1.85 17.74
CA ARG A 134 -10.43 2.55 17.83
C ARG A 134 -11.63 1.77 17.29
N PHE A 135 -11.51 1.19 16.10
CA PHE A 135 -12.64 0.54 15.41
C PHE A 135 -12.85 -0.92 15.82
N GLN A 136 -11.89 -1.52 16.53
CA GLN A 136 -11.90 -2.92 16.93
C GLN A 136 -12.15 -3.90 15.77
N THR A 137 -11.81 -3.50 14.55
CA THR A 137 -12.00 -4.25 13.30
C THR A 137 -10.76 -4.14 12.43
N THR A 138 -10.58 -5.09 11.52
CA THR A 138 -9.54 -5.02 10.47
C THR A 138 -9.99 -4.18 9.29
N ALA A 139 -9.07 -3.85 8.40
CA ALA A 139 -9.44 -3.12 7.18
C ALA A 139 -10.29 -3.98 6.23
N ALA A 140 -10.00 -5.29 6.15
CA ALA A 140 -10.78 -6.25 5.39
C ALA A 140 -12.21 -6.39 5.92
N GLN A 141 -12.40 -6.40 7.24
CA GLN A 141 -13.75 -6.41 7.84
C GLN A 141 -14.54 -5.15 7.48
N ARG A 142 -13.92 -3.95 7.61
CA ARG A 142 -14.59 -2.69 7.23
C ARG A 142 -14.85 -2.56 5.73
N ALA A 143 -14.13 -3.33 4.91
CA ALA A 143 -14.36 -3.41 3.47
C ALA A 143 -15.41 -4.47 3.09
N GLY A 144 -15.94 -5.24 4.05
CA GLY A 144 -16.91 -6.30 3.79
C GLY A 144 -16.31 -7.57 3.18
N LEU A 145 -14.98 -7.73 3.18
CA LEU A 145 -14.31 -8.89 2.58
C LEU A 145 -14.31 -10.13 3.48
N THR A 146 -14.46 -9.94 4.79
CA THR A 146 -14.53 -11.01 5.78
C THR A 146 -15.35 -10.54 6.98
N THR A 147 -16.04 -11.45 7.64
CA THR A 147 -16.77 -11.16 8.88
C THR A 147 -15.90 -11.37 10.12
N ARG A 148 -14.90 -12.25 10.04
CA ARG A 148 -14.01 -12.61 11.16
C ARG A 148 -12.59 -12.05 11.01
N LEU A 149 -11.91 -11.96 12.15
CA LEU A 149 -10.47 -11.69 12.23
C LEU A 149 -9.70 -12.88 11.65
N TRP A 150 -8.69 -12.58 10.83
CA TRP A 150 -7.78 -13.59 10.33
C TRP A 150 -6.54 -13.72 11.23
N ASN A 151 -5.91 -14.88 11.18
CA ASN A 151 -4.61 -15.14 11.77
C ASN A 151 -3.57 -15.51 10.70
N TRP A 152 -2.35 -15.83 11.11
CA TRP A 152 -1.28 -16.22 10.17
C TRP A 152 -1.55 -17.53 9.43
N HIS A 153 -2.29 -18.45 10.05
CA HIS A 153 -2.68 -19.70 9.40
C HIS A 153 -3.64 -19.42 8.24
N ASP A 154 -4.61 -18.52 8.41
CA ASP A 154 -5.51 -18.11 7.32
C ASP A 154 -4.70 -17.52 6.14
N ILE A 155 -3.70 -16.66 6.41
CA ILE A 155 -2.84 -16.10 5.34
C ILE A 155 -2.04 -17.20 4.62
N ALA A 156 -1.49 -18.17 5.35
CA ALA A 156 -0.72 -19.27 4.76
C ALA A 156 -1.57 -20.19 3.88
N THR A 157 -2.84 -20.36 4.22
CA THR A 157 -3.80 -21.17 3.45
C THR A 157 -4.23 -20.51 2.15
N TYR A 158 -4.21 -19.17 2.07
CA TYR A 158 -4.56 -18.39 0.87
C TYR A 158 -3.34 -17.65 0.29
N PRO A 159 -2.38 -18.36 -0.33
CA PRO A 159 -1.12 -17.78 -0.77
C PRO A 159 -1.27 -16.74 -1.88
N THR A 160 -2.41 -16.69 -2.58
CA THR A 160 -2.72 -15.65 -3.56
C THR A 160 -2.83 -14.24 -2.95
N LEU A 161 -2.91 -14.15 -1.61
CA LEU A 161 -2.85 -12.90 -0.87
C LEU A 161 -1.41 -12.47 -0.53
N ILE A 162 -0.38 -13.25 -0.89
CA ILE A 162 1.05 -12.97 -0.64
C ILE A 162 1.79 -12.73 -1.96
#